data_AF-A0A7Y5USB9-F1
#
_entry.id   AF-A0A7Y5USB9-F1
#
_cell.length_a   1.000
_cell.length_b   1.000
_cell.length_c   1.000
_cell.angle_alpha   90.00
_cell.angle_beta   90.00
_cell.angle_gamma   90.00
#
_symmetry.space_group_name_H-M   'P 1'
#
loop_
_entity.id
_entity.type
_entity.pdbx_description
1 polymer ?
#
loop_
_entity_poly.entity_id
_entity_poly.type
_entity_poly.pdbx_seq_one_letter_code
_entity_poly.pdbx_strand_id
1 'polypeptide(L)'
;MNTPTAAPRTLEPTRTVELELAGLTCAACVARVDRALRAVPGVSDAIVNLVTQRATVTVERGRAQREELAQAVRRAGYSVIGSEATSESARERLERSERAELVHAVQLAGLLTVPLLALAMSHGAWSWSESEAGRWAQLALATPVVFGPGARFLRAAWGAARHRTADMNTLVAIGALAAWGYSLVALALPGLFPHSEHGVQPHLYFEAAATIVTFVLLGKLLEARARRQLGSAVRGLHALVPTTALRREGAREFEVAVAELEPGDEVLVRPGERIPSDGAVVSGASAVDESLLSGESLPVEKRVGNAVTGGTLNQSGALVVRIVRTGADTALARIAAAVEAAQGSRAPIARLADRISAVFVPVVLAIAALTALAWFLVQPDGDGLAKALERAVAVLVIACPCALGLATPAAVAVGTGRAAELGILFKGGAVLEAAASVDTVFLDKTGTLTLGKPELVDTFALASVDEVNLLRRLAAVERASEHPLARAIVEGARARGVADAGCTEFVSV
;
A
#
# COMPACT_ATOMS: atom_id res chain seq x y z
N MET A 1 -48.69 23.07 -19.44
CA MET A 1 -47.71 23.51 -18.41
C MET A 1 -46.38 22.88 -18.78
N ASN A 2 -45.48 23.71 -19.32
CA ASN A 2 -44.17 23.30 -19.79
C ASN A 2 -43.30 22.89 -18.60
N THR A 3 -42.90 21.63 -18.57
CA THR A 3 -41.80 21.16 -17.73
C THR A 3 -40.51 21.86 -18.18
N PRO A 4 -39.75 22.53 -17.29
CA PRO A 4 -38.47 23.09 -17.67
C PRO A 4 -37.49 21.95 -17.92
N THR A 5 -37.03 21.83 -19.16
CA THR A 5 -35.88 21.02 -19.54
C THR A 5 -34.68 21.47 -18.72
N ALA A 6 -34.12 20.57 -17.89
CA ALA A 6 -32.92 20.85 -17.11
C ALA A 6 -31.78 21.28 -18.06
N ALA A 7 -31.24 22.47 -17.82
CA ALA A 7 -30.12 22.99 -18.58
C ALA A 7 -28.92 22.03 -18.50
N PRO A 8 -28.14 21.88 -19.59
CA PRO A 8 -26.90 21.10 -19.54
C PRO A 8 -25.98 21.70 -18.49
N ARG A 9 -25.53 20.90 -17.51
CA ARG A 9 -24.51 21.30 -16.54
C ARG A 9 -23.27 21.71 -17.33
N THR A 10 -22.97 23.01 -17.33
CA THR A 10 -21.67 23.52 -17.73
C THR A 10 -20.61 22.81 -16.89
N LEU A 11 -19.73 22.05 -17.54
CA LEU A 11 -18.57 21.44 -16.89
C LEU A 11 -17.68 22.57 -16.38
N GLU A 12 -17.88 22.98 -15.13
CA GLU A 12 -16.97 23.92 -14.47
C GLU A 12 -15.58 23.28 -14.40
N PRO A 13 -14.51 24.06 -14.64
CA PRO A 13 -13.15 23.53 -14.61
C PRO A 13 -12.86 22.90 -13.24
N THR A 14 -12.48 21.63 -13.23
CA THR A 14 -12.07 20.91 -12.03
C THR A 14 -10.58 21.10 -11.77
N ARG A 15 -10.16 20.98 -10.51
CA ARG A 15 -8.75 20.89 -10.11
C ARG A 15 -8.57 19.66 -9.22
N THR A 16 -7.39 19.07 -9.25
CA THR A 16 -7.04 17.93 -8.41
C THR A 16 -6.29 18.44 -7.19
N VAL A 17 -6.69 17.96 -6.00
CA VAL A 17 -6.03 18.23 -4.72
C VAL A 17 -5.56 16.91 -4.16
N GLU A 18 -4.27 16.83 -3.84
CA GLU A 18 -3.70 15.66 -3.18
C GLU A 18 -3.53 15.88 -1.68
N LEU A 19 -3.94 14.87 -0.92
CA LEU A 19 -3.81 14.83 0.53
C LEU A 19 -3.01 13.59 0.89
N GLU A 20 -1.89 13.78 1.58
CA GLU A 20 -1.22 12.66 2.23
C GLU A 20 -1.91 12.36 3.55
N LEU A 21 -2.20 11.09 3.78
CA LEU A 21 -2.96 10.60 4.92
C LEU A 21 -2.05 9.81 5.87
N ALA A 22 -2.48 9.69 7.12
CA ALA A 22 -1.86 8.80 8.12
C ALA A 22 -2.94 8.01 8.87
N GLY A 23 -2.59 6.80 9.34
CA GLY A 23 -3.46 5.93 10.14
C GLY A 23 -4.42 5.04 9.34
N LEU A 24 -4.28 4.99 8.02
CA LEU A 24 -5.05 4.05 7.18
C LEU A 24 -4.50 2.63 7.32
N THR A 25 -5.28 1.75 7.94
CA THR A 25 -4.84 0.37 8.26
C THR A 25 -5.61 -0.73 7.51
N CYS A 26 -6.78 -0.44 6.95
CA CYS A 26 -7.57 -1.43 6.22
C CYS A 26 -8.45 -0.80 5.11
N ALA A 27 -9.09 -1.64 4.31
CA ALA A 27 -9.99 -1.19 3.24
C ALA A 27 -11.23 -0.48 3.77
N ALA A 28 -11.77 -0.88 4.93
CA ALA A 28 -12.84 -0.13 5.60
C ALA A 28 -12.41 1.31 5.97
N CYS A 29 -11.14 1.53 6.34
CA CYS A 29 -10.60 2.87 6.61
C CYS A 29 -10.59 3.72 5.33
N VAL A 30 -10.14 3.15 4.21
CA VAL A 30 -10.18 3.80 2.89
C VAL A 30 -11.60 4.20 2.50
N ALA A 31 -12.55 3.26 2.60
CA ALA A 31 -13.95 3.50 2.25
C ALA A 31 -14.62 4.54 3.17
N ARG A 32 -14.12 4.72 4.40
CA ARG A 32 -14.58 5.75 5.32
C ARG A 32 -14.06 7.12 4.90
N VAL A 33 -12.77 7.24 4.59
CA VAL A 33 -12.17 8.50 4.12
C VAL A 33 -12.73 8.90 2.75
N ASP A 34 -12.89 7.96 1.83
CA ASP A 34 -13.51 8.19 0.52
C ASP A 34 -14.92 8.79 0.65
N ARG A 35 -15.79 8.17 1.47
CA ARG A 35 -17.13 8.70 1.74
C ARG A 35 -17.09 10.07 2.43
N ALA A 36 -16.18 10.28 3.37
CA ALA A 36 -16.04 11.56 4.06
C ALA A 36 -15.63 12.68 3.11
N LEU A 37 -14.72 12.40 2.17
CA LEU A 37 -14.27 13.35 1.15
C LEU A 37 -15.36 13.62 0.13
N ARG A 38 -16.05 12.60 -0.38
CA ARG A 38 -17.19 12.76 -1.32
C ARG A 38 -18.37 13.51 -0.72
N ALA A 39 -18.52 13.51 0.60
CA ALA A 39 -19.56 14.25 1.30
C ALA A 39 -19.26 15.76 1.43
N VAL A 40 -18.05 16.22 1.09
CA VAL A 40 -17.70 17.65 1.11
C VAL A 40 -18.30 18.34 -0.12
N PRO A 41 -19.08 19.44 0.05
CA PRO A 41 -19.64 20.17 -1.08
C PRO A 41 -18.57 20.69 -2.06
N GLY A 42 -18.75 20.44 -3.35
CA GLY A 42 -17.79 20.81 -4.40
C GLY A 42 -16.74 19.74 -4.73
N VAL A 43 -16.77 18.58 -4.07
CA VAL A 43 -16.01 17.39 -4.49
C VAL A 43 -16.81 16.63 -5.54
N SER A 44 -16.20 16.44 -6.71
CA SER A 44 -16.78 15.69 -7.83
C SER A 44 -16.35 14.22 -7.81
N ASP A 45 -15.10 13.94 -7.43
CA ASP A 45 -14.60 12.59 -7.23
C ASP A 45 -13.51 12.55 -6.14
N ALA A 46 -13.35 11.39 -5.50
CA ALA A 46 -12.27 11.14 -4.56
C ALA A 46 -11.77 9.71 -4.72
N ILE A 47 -10.45 9.54 -4.73
CA ILE A 47 -9.78 8.25 -4.79
C ILE A 47 -8.79 8.21 -3.63
N VAL A 48 -8.96 7.22 -2.74
CA VAL A 48 -8.08 7.03 -1.58
C VAL A 48 -7.28 5.75 -1.79
N ASN A 49 -5.95 5.86 -1.76
CA ASN A 49 -5.03 4.75 -1.93
C ASN A 49 -4.45 4.34 -0.56
N LEU A 50 -4.71 3.09 -0.17
CA LEU A 50 -4.21 2.52 1.08
C LEU A 50 -2.69 2.35 1.09
N VAL A 51 -2.11 2.00 -0.05
CA VAL A 51 -0.70 1.64 -0.18
C VAL A 51 0.17 2.89 -0.13
N THR A 52 -0.21 3.93 -0.88
CA THR A 52 0.53 5.21 -0.89
C THR A 52 0.09 6.14 0.24
N GLN A 53 -0.94 5.76 1.01
CA GLN A 53 -1.62 6.61 1.99
C GLN A 53 -1.87 8.02 1.43
N ARG A 54 -2.36 8.10 0.20
CA ARG A 54 -2.70 9.36 -0.49
C ARG A 54 -4.16 9.36 -0.90
N ALA A 55 -4.79 10.53 -0.83
CA ALA A 55 -6.11 10.77 -1.37
C ALA A 55 -6.01 11.83 -2.48
N THR A 56 -6.44 11.44 -3.67
CA THR A 56 -6.56 12.30 -4.84
C THR A 56 -8.01 12.74 -4.94
N VAL A 57 -8.28 14.04 -4.80
CA VAL A 57 -9.62 14.59 -4.75
C VAL A 57 -9.83 15.56 -5.90
N THR A 58 -10.83 15.32 -6.73
CA THR A 58 -11.23 16.22 -7.81
C THR A 58 -12.29 17.19 -7.27
N VAL A 59 -11.97 18.48 -7.29
CA VAL A 59 -12.83 19.56 -6.77
C VAL A 59 -13.16 20.58 -7.84
N GLU A 60 -14.37 21.13 -7.80
CA GLU A 60 -14.80 22.26 -8.62
C GLU A 60 -13.93 23.50 -8.29
N ARG A 61 -13.42 24.23 -9.30
CA ARG A 61 -12.58 25.42 -9.06
C ARG A 61 -13.35 26.46 -8.22
N GLY A 62 -12.74 26.89 -7.12
CA GLY A 62 -13.31 27.89 -6.20
C GLY A 62 -14.11 27.31 -5.02
N ARG A 63 -14.31 25.98 -4.97
CA ARG A 63 -14.94 25.28 -3.85
C ARG A 63 -13.98 24.27 -3.19
N ALA A 64 -14.36 23.78 -2.00
CA ALA A 64 -13.64 22.77 -1.21
C ALA A 64 -12.14 23.06 -1.05
N GLN A 65 -11.79 23.91 -0.08
CA GLN A 65 -10.39 24.22 0.20
C GLN A 65 -9.66 23.02 0.83
N ARG A 66 -8.34 22.95 0.67
CA ARG A 66 -7.50 21.86 1.21
C ARG A 66 -7.74 21.64 2.71
N GLU A 67 -7.95 22.71 3.47
CA GLU A 67 -8.20 22.64 4.92
C GLU A 67 -9.57 22.02 5.25
N GLU A 68 -10.61 22.27 4.45
CA GLU A 68 -11.93 21.66 4.61
C GLU A 68 -11.90 20.16 4.33
N LEU A 69 -11.17 19.76 3.28
CA LEU A 69 -10.92 18.35 2.98
C LEU A 69 -10.12 17.68 4.11
N ALA A 70 -9.07 18.33 4.62
CA ALA A 70 -8.29 17.83 5.74
C ALA A 70 -9.11 17.72 7.03
N GLN A 71 -10.04 18.64 7.27
CA GLN A 71 -10.96 18.57 8.39
C GLN A 71 -11.97 17.42 8.24
N ALA A 72 -12.44 17.13 7.02
CA ALA A 72 -13.29 15.97 6.76
C ALA A 72 -12.54 14.64 7.05
N VAL A 73 -11.27 14.54 6.64
CA VAL A 73 -10.40 13.40 6.98
C VAL A 73 -10.22 13.25 8.50
N ARG A 74 -9.97 14.35 9.22
CA ARG A 74 -9.84 14.35 10.68
C ARG A 74 -11.14 13.96 11.38
N ARG A 75 -12.29 14.40 10.90
CA ARG A 75 -13.60 13.97 11.41
C ARG A 75 -13.87 12.48 11.15
N ALA A 76 -13.34 11.93 10.06
CA ALA A 76 -13.37 10.49 9.79
C ALA A 76 -12.43 9.67 10.70
N GLY A 77 -11.54 10.34 11.44
CA GLY A 77 -10.63 9.74 12.41
C GLY A 77 -9.19 9.54 11.93
N TYR A 78 -8.77 10.25 10.87
CA TYR A 78 -7.44 10.09 10.26
C TYR A 78 -6.68 11.42 10.20
N SER A 79 -5.36 11.35 10.02
CA SER A 79 -4.48 12.52 9.97
C SER A 79 -4.12 12.87 8.53
N VAL A 80 -3.82 14.15 8.27
CA VAL A 80 -3.28 14.63 6.99
C VAL A 80 -1.85 15.13 7.21
N ILE A 81 -0.89 14.65 6.41
CA ILE A 81 0.54 15.00 6.47
C ILE A 81 0.85 16.05 5.38
N GLY A 82 1.76 16.99 5.64
CA GLY A 82 2.16 18.04 4.68
C GLY A 82 3.54 17.81 4.03
N SER A 83 3.68 18.28 2.78
CA SER A 83 4.85 18.39 1.87
C SER A 83 5.88 17.23 1.79
N GLU A 84 6.24 16.89 0.54
CA GLU A 84 6.88 15.62 0.13
C GLU A 84 8.26 15.33 0.73
N ALA A 85 9.10 16.33 0.97
CA ALA A 85 10.47 16.11 1.48
C ALA A 85 10.54 15.84 3.00
N THR A 86 9.58 16.36 3.78
CA THR A 86 9.44 16.07 5.22
C THR A 86 8.65 14.78 5.45
N SER A 87 7.89 14.35 4.44
CA SER A 87 6.92 13.26 4.47
C SER A 87 7.56 11.88 4.67
N GLU A 88 8.65 11.54 3.95
CA GLU A 88 9.16 10.15 3.99
C GLU A 88 9.79 9.80 5.34
N SER A 89 10.65 10.66 5.89
CA SER A 89 11.24 10.46 7.22
C SER A 89 10.20 10.58 8.36
N ALA A 90 9.18 11.42 8.20
CA ALA A 90 8.07 11.53 9.16
C ALA A 90 7.16 10.29 9.12
N ARG A 91 6.88 9.75 7.92
CA ARG A 91 6.12 8.52 7.71
C ARG A 91 6.82 7.32 8.33
N GLU A 92 8.11 7.13 8.06
CA GLU A 92 8.85 6.02 8.67
C GLU A 92 8.88 6.08 10.21
N ARG A 93 8.90 7.29 10.79
CA ARG A 93 8.82 7.48 12.24
C ARG A 93 7.42 7.14 12.76
N LEU A 94 6.37 7.59 12.09
CA LEU A 94 4.97 7.28 12.43
C LEU A 94 4.69 5.78 12.36
N GLU A 95 5.08 5.12 11.26
CA GLU A 95 4.90 3.67 11.09
C GLU A 95 5.65 2.86 12.16
N ARG A 96 6.88 3.30 12.52
CA ARG A 96 7.64 2.68 13.61
C ARG A 96 6.94 2.86 14.96
N SER A 97 6.40 4.04 15.23
CA SER A 97 5.66 4.32 16.47
C SER A 97 4.39 3.47 16.57
N GLU A 98 3.56 3.47 15.53
CA GLU A 98 2.33 2.67 15.49
C GLU A 98 2.60 1.17 15.66
N ARG A 99 3.68 0.67 15.04
CA ARG A 99 4.08 -0.72 15.22
C ARG A 99 4.55 -1.00 16.63
N ALA A 100 5.34 -0.12 17.24
CA ALA A 100 5.79 -0.29 18.62
C ALA A 100 4.58 -0.32 19.57
N GLU A 101 3.60 0.56 19.38
CA GLU A 101 2.35 0.56 20.13
C GLU A 101 1.55 -0.74 19.94
N LEU A 102 1.48 -1.27 18.72
CA LEU A 102 0.83 -2.56 18.44
C LEU A 102 1.55 -3.73 19.12
N VAL A 103 2.89 -3.77 19.06
CA VAL A 103 3.70 -4.80 19.73
C VAL A 103 3.50 -4.75 21.24
N HIS A 104 3.61 -3.58 21.85
CA HIS A 104 3.42 -3.40 23.28
C HIS A 104 2.00 -3.80 23.71
N ALA A 105 0.99 -3.48 22.89
CA ALA A 105 -0.38 -3.88 23.17
C ALA A 105 -0.59 -5.39 23.13
N VAL A 106 0.01 -6.09 22.16
CA VAL A 106 -0.03 -7.57 22.10
C VAL A 106 0.69 -8.19 23.28
N GLN A 107 1.85 -7.64 23.66
CA GLN A 107 2.62 -8.11 24.81
C GLN A 107 1.84 -7.93 26.11
N LEU A 108 1.29 -6.73 26.36
CA LEU A 108 0.47 -6.46 27.54
C LEU A 108 -0.78 -7.34 27.58
N ALA A 109 -1.49 -7.46 26.45
CA ALA A 109 -2.68 -8.29 26.36
C ALA A 109 -2.36 -9.77 26.58
N GLY A 110 -1.30 -10.29 25.95
CA GLY A 110 -0.83 -11.67 26.13
C GLY A 110 -0.36 -11.97 27.55
N LEU A 111 0.41 -11.06 28.16
CA LEU A 111 0.92 -11.20 29.53
C LEU A 111 -0.19 -11.34 30.56
N LEU A 112 -1.34 -10.68 30.35
CA LEU A 112 -2.49 -10.75 31.24
C LEU A 112 -3.47 -11.87 30.87
N THR A 113 -3.63 -12.15 29.57
CA THR A 113 -4.57 -13.17 29.07
C THR A 113 -4.05 -14.59 29.33
N VAL A 114 -2.75 -14.85 29.25
CA VAL A 114 -2.19 -16.20 29.47
C VAL A 114 -2.41 -16.68 30.92
N PRO A 115 -2.09 -15.89 31.97
CA PRO A 115 -2.43 -16.25 33.35
C PRO A 115 -3.93 -16.38 33.58
N LEU A 116 -4.74 -15.51 32.96
CA LEU A 116 -6.20 -15.58 33.03
C LEU A 116 -6.74 -16.88 32.44
N LEU A 117 -6.23 -17.33 31.29
CA LEU A 117 -6.58 -18.61 30.70
C LEU A 117 -6.15 -19.78 31.59
N ALA A 118 -4.94 -19.75 32.14
CA ALA A 118 -4.48 -20.78 33.07
C ALA A 118 -5.37 -20.85 34.32
N LEU A 119 -5.81 -19.70 34.83
CA LEU A 119 -6.71 -19.60 35.98
C LEU A 119 -8.13 -20.07 35.66
N ALA A 120 -8.68 -19.70 34.50
CA ALA A 120 -10.03 -20.08 34.08
C ALA A 120 -10.12 -21.57 33.66
N MET A 121 -9.04 -22.14 33.13
CA MET A 121 -8.97 -23.53 32.67
C MET A 121 -8.38 -24.50 33.69
N SER A 122 -8.10 -24.06 34.92
CA SER A 122 -7.51 -24.91 35.97
C SER A 122 -8.43 -26.07 36.38
N HIS A 123 -9.76 -25.97 36.19
CA HIS A 123 -10.76 -26.98 36.59
C HIS A 123 -10.50 -27.58 37.98
N GLY A 124 -10.25 -26.71 38.97
CA GLY A 124 -9.98 -27.12 40.35
C GLY A 124 -8.56 -27.66 40.62
N ALA A 125 -7.67 -27.75 39.61
CA ALA A 125 -6.27 -28.12 39.82
C ALA A 125 -5.53 -27.13 40.74
N TRP A 126 -5.98 -25.87 40.77
CA TRP A 126 -5.57 -24.87 41.75
C TRP A 126 -6.73 -24.62 42.70
N SER A 127 -6.55 -24.97 43.97
CA SER A 127 -7.60 -24.88 45.00
C SER A 127 -8.18 -23.47 45.20
N TRP A 128 -7.43 -22.43 44.85
CA TRP A 128 -7.88 -21.03 44.95
C TRP A 128 -8.52 -20.50 43.66
N SER A 129 -8.48 -21.23 42.55
CA SER A 129 -8.97 -20.73 41.25
C SER A 129 -10.48 -20.54 41.19
N GLU A 130 -11.23 -21.42 41.86
CA GLU A 130 -12.70 -21.34 41.98
C GLU A 130 -13.14 -20.56 43.24
N SER A 131 -12.19 -20.17 44.09
CA SER A 131 -12.49 -19.33 45.26
C SER A 131 -12.93 -17.92 44.83
N GLU A 132 -13.56 -17.19 45.75
CA GLU A 132 -13.92 -15.79 45.53
C GLU A 132 -12.72 -14.95 45.08
N ALA A 133 -11.54 -15.19 45.68
CA ALA A 133 -10.29 -14.54 45.30
C ALA A 133 -9.86 -14.85 43.86
N GLY A 134 -10.05 -16.10 43.42
CA GLY A 134 -9.79 -16.52 42.04
C GLY A 134 -10.71 -15.82 41.04
N ARG A 135 -12.00 -15.71 41.35
CA ARG A 135 -13.00 -15.02 40.52
C ARG A 135 -12.71 -13.51 40.41
N TRP A 136 -12.34 -12.84 41.50
CA TRP A 136 -11.89 -11.45 41.47
C TRP A 136 -10.57 -11.26 40.72
N ALA A 137 -9.64 -12.22 40.82
CA ALA A 137 -8.41 -12.20 40.03
C ALA A 137 -8.69 -12.28 38.52
N GLN A 138 -9.68 -13.06 38.09
CA GLN A 138 -10.09 -13.10 36.68
C GLN A 138 -10.58 -11.73 36.18
N LEU A 139 -11.41 -11.02 36.97
CA LEU A 139 -11.83 -9.65 36.65
C LEU A 139 -10.63 -8.70 36.57
N ALA A 140 -9.72 -8.78 37.54
CA ALA A 140 -8.54 -7.92 37.62
C ALA A 140 -7.57 -8.12 36.44
N LEU A 141 -7.48 -9.34 35.89
CA LEU A 141 -6.68 -9.64 34.71
C LEU A 141 -7.38 -9.26 33.40
N ALA A 142 -8.70 -9.49 33.28
CA ALA A 142 -9.44 -9.23 32.05
C ALA A 142 -9.71 -7.75 31.80
N THR A 143 -10.00 -6.97 32.84
CA THR A 143 -10.39 -5.56 32.73
C THR A 143 -9.30 -4.69 32.05
N PRO A 144 -8.02 -4.78 32.44
CA PRO A 144 -6.96 -4.03 31.75
C PRO A 144 -6.75 -4.46 30.30
N VAL A 145 -7.06 -5.72 29.94
CA VAL A 145 -6.99 -6.19 28.54
C VAL A 145 -8.10 -5.56 27.71
N VAL A 146 -9.34 -5.63 28.18
CA VAL A 146 -10.53 -5.13 27.47
C VAL A 146 -10.52 -3.61 27.33
N PHE A 147 -10.18 -2.88 28.39
CA PHE A 147 -10.22 -1.41 28.41
C PHE A 147 -8.86 -0.73 28.17
N GLY A 148 -7.75 -1.48 28.22
CA GLY A 148 -6.44 -0.97 27.81
C GLY A 148 -6.22 -1.20 26.32
N PRO A 149 -5.51 -2.27 25.90
CA PRO A 149 -5.34 -2.62 24.49
C PRO A 149 -6.65 -2.70 23.71
N GLY A 150 -7.70 -3.27 24.30
CA GLY A 150 -9.01 -3.44 23.66
C GLY A 150 -9.80 -2.16 23.41
N ALA A 151 -9.50 -1.05 24.10
CA ALA A 151 -10.21 0.22 23.92
C ALA A 151 -10.16 0.76 22.48
N ARG A 152 -9.16 0.36 21.69
CA ARG A 152 -9.08 0.68 20.26
C ARG A 152 -10.29 0.14 19.49
N PHE A 153 -10.74 -1.07 19.83
CA PHE A 153 -11.88 -1.70 19.17
C PHE A 153 -13.17 -1.05 19.62
N LEU A 154 -13.29 -0.70 20.90
CA LEU A 154 -14.43 0.04 21.45
C LEU A 154 -14.60 1.40 20.78
N ARG A 155 -13.50 2.17 20.65
CA ARG A 155 -13.50 3.46 19.96
C ARG A 155 -13.83 3.32 18.47
N ALA A 156 -13.28 2.32 17.80
CA ALA A 156 -13.56 2.06 16.38
C ALA A 156 -15.02 1.66 16.15
N ALA A 157 -15.57 0.78 16.99
CA ALA A 157 -16.96 0.35 16.96
C ALA A 157 -17.93 1.51 17.22
N TRP A 158 -17.62 2.37 18.19
CA TRP A 158 -18.39 3.59 18.46
C TRP A 158 -18.44 4.52 17.24
N GLY A 159 -17.29 4.71 16.59
CA GLY A 159 -17.22 5.46 15.33
C GLY A 159 -18.07 4.82 14.22
N ALA A 160 -17.97 3.49 14.04
CA ALA A 160 -18.75 2.77 13.04
C ALA A 160 -20.26 2.90 13.29
N ALA A 161 -20.69 2.76 14.55
CA ALA A 161 -22.09 2.89 14.98
C ALA A 161 -22.64 4.30 14.72
N ARG A 162 -21.88 5.36 15.03
CA ARG A 162 -22.27 6.76 14.76
C ARG A 162 -22.54 7.01 13.27
N HIS A 163 -21.89 6.26 12.40
CA HIS A 163 -22.05 6.33 10.95
C HIS A 163 -22.96 5.24 10.36
N ARG A 164 -23.71 4.51 11.19
CA ARG A 164 -24.63 3.42 10.79
C ARG A 164 -23.95 2.34 9.93
N THR A 165 -22.72 2.01 10.29
CA THR A 165 -21.94 0.93 9.66
C THR A 165 -21.51 -0.08 10.72
N ALA A 166 -21.33 -1.34 10.30
CA ALA A 166 -20.77 -2.38 11.15
C ALA A 166 -19.54 -2.97 10.46
N ASP A 167 -18.51 -3.27 11.25
CA ASP A 167 -17.25 -3.85 10.81
C ASP A 167 -16.75 -4.91 11.80
N MET A 168 -15.61 -5.54 11.52
CA MET A 168 -14.99 -6.52 12.41
C MET A 168 -14.72 -5.96 13.82
N ASN A 169 -14.37 -4.66 13.94
CA ASN A 169 -14.15 -4.03 15.24
C ASN A 169 -15.45 -3.95 16.05
N THR A 170 -16.59 -3.79 15.37
CA THR A 170 -17.92 -3.73 15.98
C THR A 170 -18.26 -5.06 16.66
N LEU A 171 -18.06 -6.19 15.96
CA LEU A 171 -18.31 -7.52 16.53
C LEU A 171 -17.38 -7.83 17.71
N VAL A 172 -16.08 -7.53 17.56
CA VAL A 172 -15.08 -7.71 18.63
C VAL A 172 -15.45 -6.89 19.87
N ALA A 173 -15.84 -5.63 19.68
CA ALA A 173 -16.24 -4.74 20.78
C ALA A 173 -17.49 -5.25 21.49
N ILE A 174 -18.54 -5.62 20.74
CA ILE A 174 -19.79 -6.12 21.32
C ILE A 174 -19.54 -7.45 22.03
N GLY A 175 -18.83 -8.40 21.40
CA GLY A 175 -18.53 -9.71 22.00
C GLY A 175 -17.71 -9.59 23.29
N ALA A 176 -16.64 -8.78 23.27
CA ALA A 176 -15.79 -8.56 24.45
C ALA A 176 -16.55 -7.84 25.58
N LEU A 177 -17.35 -6.81 25.27
CA LEU A 177 -18.15 -6.11 26.28
C LEU A 177 -19.29 -6.98 26.81
N ALA A 178 -19.91 -7.80 25.96
CA ALA A 178 -20.98 -8.71 26.36
C ALA A 178 -20.45 -9.79 27.32
N ALA A 179 -19.32 -10.43 26.97
CA ALA A 179 -18.67 -11.42 27.84
C ALA A 179 -18.16 -10.81 29.15
N TRP A 180 -17.50 -9.64 29.10
CA TRP A 180 -17.03 -8.95 30.30
C TRP A 180 -18.19 -8.47 31.18
N GLY A 181 -19.22 -7.88 30.58
CA GLY A 181 -20.40 -7.36 31.28
C GLY A 181 -21.22 -8.46 31.93
N TYR A 182 -21.47 -9.57 31.22
CA TYR A 182 -22.08 -10.76 31.78
C TYR A 182 -21.29 -11.27 32.99
N SER A 183 -19.97 -11.40 32.84
CA SER A 183 -19.09 -11.92 33.91
C SER A 183 -19.04 -11.00 35.12
N LEU A 184 -19.10 -9.68 34.90
CA LEU A 184 -19.19 -8.70 35.99
C LEU A 184 -20.50 -8.85 36.77
N VAL A 185 -21.63 -9.00 36.07
CA VAL A 185 -22.93 -9.21 36.73
C VAL A 185 -22.96 -10.55 37.46
N ALA A 186 -22.41 -11.62 36.87
CA ALA A 186 -22.28 -12.94 37.49
C ALA A 186 -21.34 -12.95 38.71
N LEU A 187 -20.38 -12.04 38.77
CA LEU A 187 -19.49 -11.87 39.91
C LEU A 187 -20.12 -11.01 41.03
N ALA A 188 -20.72 -9.87 40.67
CA ALA A 188 -21.23 -8.90 41.63
C ALA A 188 -22.62 -9.26 42.18
N LEU A 189 -23.45 -9.90 41.37
CA LEU A 189 -24.85 -10.20 41.66
C LEU A 189 -25.19 -11.67 41.28
N PRO A 190 -24.53 -12.67 41.91
CA PRO A 190 -24.73 -14.08 41.55
C PRO A 190 -26.18 -14.57 41.78
N GLY A 191 -26.93 -13.93 42.69
CA GLY A 191 -28.33 -14.25 42.97
C GLY A 191 -29.31 -13.89 41.85
N LEU A 192 -28.88 -13.20 40.80
CA LEU A 192 -29.69 -12.96 39.59
C LEU A 192 -29.65 -14.15 38.61
N PHE A 193 -28.83 -15.16 38.86
CA PHE A 193 -28.65 -16.30 37.96
C PHE A 193 -29.37 -17.56 38.48
N PRO A 194 -30.10 -18.27 37.61
CA PRO A 194 -30.75 -19.54 37.95
C PRO A 194 -29.72 -20.56 38.43
N HIS A 195 -30.08 -21.32 39.47
CA HIS A 195 -29.25 -22.34 40.15
C HIS A 195 -28.17 -21.82 41.13
N SER A 196 -28.07 -20.51 41.37
CA SER A 196 -27.31 -19.99 42.51
C SER A 196 -27.80 -20.56 43.85
N GLU A 197 -29.10 -20.86 43.94
CA GLU A 197 -29.75 -21.49 45.10
C GLU A 197 -29.31 -22.95 45.35
N HIS A 198 -28.71 -23.62 44.36
CA HIS A 198 -28.21 -25.00 44.48
C HIS A 198 -26.71 -25.06 44.81
N GLY A 199 -26.09 -23.91 45.16
CA GLY A 199 -24.66 -23.81 45.44
C GLY A 199 -23.77 -23.81 44.19
N VAL A 200 -24.36 -23.80 42.99
CA VAL A 200 -23.63 -23.73 41.73
C VAL A 200 -23.37 -22.28 41.39
N GLN A 201 -22.11 -21.86 41.45
CA GLN A 201 -21.75 -20.49 41.05
C GLN A 201 -21.85 -20.33 39.53
N PRO A 202 -22.32 -19.17 39.03
CA PRO A 202 -22.39 -18.92 37.60
C PRO A 202 -20.99 -18.92 36.99
N HIS A 203 -20.88 -19.50 35.80
CA HIS A 203 -19.67 -19.48 35.00
C HIS A 203 -19.29 -18.04 34.62
N LEU A 204 -18.00 -17.74 34.64
CA LEU A 204 -17.44 -16.47 34.18
C LEU A 204 -16.88 -16.67 32.76
N TYR A 205 -16.89 -15.59 31.99
CA TYR A 205 -16.40 -15.51 30.62
C TYR A 205 -15.37 -14.38 30.44
N PHE A 206 -14.66 -14.02 31.51
CA PHE A 206 -13.61 -12.99 31.48
C PHE A 206 -12.46 -13.41 30.56
N GLU A 207 -12.13 -14.70 30.54
CA GLU A 207 -11.15 -15.32 29.65
C GLU A 207 -11.57 -15.21 28.18
N ALA A 208 -12.85 -15.42 27.85
CA ALA A 208 -13.35 -15.24 26.48
C ALA A 208 -13.18 -13.78 26.01
N ALA A 209 -13.55 -12.81 26.86
CA ALA A 209 -13.41 -11.38 26.53
C ALA A 209 -11.95 -10.99 26.26
N ALA A 210 -11.03 -11.37 27.15
CA ALA A 210 -9.61 -11.07 27.00
C ALA A 210 -8.98 -11.81 25.81
N THR A 211 -9.35 -13.07 25.60
CA THR A 211 -8.80 -13.91 24.52
C THR A 211 -9.17 -13.39 23.14
N ILE A 212 -10.42 -12.96 22.96
CA ILE A 212 -10.87 -12.31 21.72
C ILE A 212 -10.02 -11.07 21.42
N VAL A 213 -9.85 -10.18 22.40
CA VAL A 213 -9.05 -8.96 22.25
C VAL A 213 -7.59 -9.30 21.89
N THR A 214 -6.98 -10.22 22.62
CA THR A 214 -5.58 -10.61 22.42
C THR A 214 -5.32 -11.24 21.05
N PHE A 215 -6.17 -12.17 20.60
CA PHE A 215 -5.99 -12.79 19.28
C PHE A 215 -6.20 -11.80 18.13
N VAL A 216 -7.17 -10.90 18.23
CA VAL A 216 -7.39 -9.88 17.19
C VAL A 216 -6.21 -8.90 17.14
N LEU A 217 -5.63 -8.53 18.29
CA LEU A 217 -4.42 -7.73 18.35
C LEU A 217 -3.23 -8.43 17.70
N LEU A 218 -3.04 -9.71 18.01
CA LEU A 218 -1.98 -10.53 17.41
C LEU A 218 -2.17 -10.63 15.89
N GLY A 219 -3.40 -10.83 15.42
CA GLY A 219 -3.75 -10.82 14.00
C GLY A 219 -3.34 -9.50 13.31
N LYS A 220 -3.68 -8.35 13.92
CA LYS A 220 -3.27 -7.03 13.40
C LYS A 220 -1.75 -6.83 13.39
N LEU A 221 -1.02 -7.37 14.36
CA LEU A 221 0.45 -7.31 14.38
C LEU A 221 1.07 -8.13 13.24
N LEU A 222 0.55 -9.34 13.01
CA LEU A 222 1.00 -10.20 11.90
C LEU A 222 0.67 -9.57 10.54
N GLU A 223 -0.51 -8.94 10.41
CA GLU A 223 -0.91 -8.19 9.23
C GLU A 223 0.03 -7.01 8.95
N ALA A 224 0.33 -6.19 9.96
CA ALA A 224 1.25 -5.05 9.83
C ALA A 224 2.65 -5.51 9.42
N ARG A 225 3.12 -6.65 9.95
CA ARG A 225 4.42 -7.25 9.58
C ARG A 225 4.43 -7.69 8.12
N ALA A 226 3.38 -8.36 7.65
CA ALA A 226 3.26 -8.80 6.27
C ALA A 226 3.22 -7.62 5.28
N ARG A 227 2.50 -6.54 5.62
CA ARG A 227 2.39 -5.33 4.78
C ARG A 227 3.73 -4.60 4.59
N ARG A 228 4.56 -4.50 5.63
CA ARG A 228 5.84 -3.76 5.56
C ARG A 228 6.84 -4.39 4.59
N GLN A 229 6.82 -5.70 4.44
CA GLN A 229 7.70 -6.43 3.51
C GLN A 229 7.40 -6.10 2.04
N LEU A 230 6.25 -5.48 1.76
CA LEU A 230 5.73 -5.23 0.42
C LEU A 230 5.91 -3.76 -0.04
N GLY A 231 6.20 -2.83 0.87
CA GLY A 231 6.22 -1.38 0.58
C GLY A 231 7.50 -0.82 -0.05
N SER A 232 8.57 -1.62 -0.20
CA SER A 232 9.89 -1.11 -0.58
C SER A 232 10.13 -0.94 -2.09
N ALA A 233 9.18 -1.31 -2.95
CA ALA A 233 9.44 -1.47 -4.38
C ALA A 233 8.93 -0.33 -5.30
N VAL A 234 8.16 0.63 -4.79
CA VAL A 234 7.66 1.79 -5.58
C VAL A 234 8.72 2.91 -5.65
N ARG A 235 9.67 2.91 -4.71
CA ARG A 235 10.74 3.94 -4.61
C ARG A 235 11.81 3.88 -5.71
N GLY A 236 11.80 2.83 -6.53
CA GLY A 236 12.80 2.62 -7.59
C GLY A 236 12.72 3.62 -8.73
N LEU A 237 11.54 4.19 -9.03
CA LEU A 237 11.42 5.19 -10.11
C LEU A 237 11.89 6.58 -9.70
N HIS A 238 11.64 6.99 -8.45
CA HIS A 238 12.11 8.28 -7.94
C HIS A 238 13.63 8.34 -7.78
N ALA A 239 14.29 7.20 -7.52
CA ALA A 239 15.74 7.10 -7.40
C ALA A 239 16.51 7.29 -8.72
N LEU A 240 15.81 7.36 -9.86
CA LEU A 240 16.42 7.49 -11.19
C LEU A 240 16.59 8.95 -11.64
N VAL A 241 15.99 9.92 -10.95
CA VAL A 241 16.20 11.34 -11.23
C VAL A 241 17.33 11.84 -10.32
N PRO A 242 18.38 12.48 -10.87
CA PRO A 242 19.46 13.02 -10.05
C PRO A 242 18.92 14.11 -9.10
N THR A 243 19.54 14.24 -7.93
CA THR A 243 19.16 15.25 -6.93
C THR A 243 19.72 16.63 -7.23
N THR A 244 20.83 16.70 -7.99
CA THR A 244 21.52 17.93 -8.38
C THR A 244 21.66 18.02 -9.90
N ALA A 245 21.84 19.25 -10.39
CA ALA A 245 22.06 19.58 -11.79
C ALA A 245 23.10 20.71 -11.92
N LEU A 246 23.85 20.72 -13.02
CA LEU A 246 24.82 21.77 -13.33
C LEU A 246 24.16 22.86 -14.19
N ARG A 247 23.59 23.89 -13.54
CA ARG A 247 23.06 25.05 -14.26
C ARG A 247 24.19 25.90 -14.81
N ARG A 248 24.09 26.27 -16.08
CA ARG A 248 25.07 27.09 -16.79
C ARG A 248 24.54 28.51 -16.95
N GLU A 249 25.31 29.47 -16.45
CA GLU A 249 25.06 30.91 -16.66
C GLU A 249 26.28 31.51 -17.39
N GLY A 250 26.19 31.59 -18.72
CA GLY A 250 27.31 32.01 -19.56
C GLY A 250 28.47 31.00 -19.52
N ALA A 251 29.61 31.42 -18.96
CA ALA A 251 30.82 30.58 -18.85
C ALA A 251 30.98 29.93 -17.46
N ARG A 252 30.06 30.17 -16.52
CA ARG A 252 30.12 29.62 -15.16
C ARG A 252 29.08 28.50 -15.00
N GLU A 253 29.50 27.46 -14.28
CA GLU A 253 28.68 26.30 -13.92
C GLU A 253 28.37 26.35 -12.42
N PHE A 254 27.11 26.19 -12.06
CA PHE A 254 26.63 26.16 -10.68
C PHE A 254 25.90 24.84 -10.43
N GLU A 255 26.30 24.12 -9.39
CA GLU A 255 25.55 22.95 -8.94
C GLU A 255 24.34 23.42 -8.13
N VAL A 256 23.13 23.07 -8.59
CA VAL A 256 21.85 23.43 -7.97
C VAL A 256 21.01 22.17 -7.72
N ALA A 257 20.06 22.24 -6.79
CA ALA A 257 19.11 21.15 -6.61
C ALA A 257 18.15 21.08 -7.81
N VAL A 258 17.78 19.88 -8.25
CA VAL A 258 16.82 19.73 -9.38
C VAL A 258 15.46 20.38 -9.07
N ALA A 259 15.08 20.45 -7.80
CA ALA A 259 13.87 21.13 -7.35
C ALA A 259 13.90 22.66 -7.53
N GLU A 260 15.08 23.25 -7.72
CA GLU A 260 15.29 24.69 -7.91
C GLU A 260 15.36 25.08 -9.41
N LEU A 261 15.30 24.10 -10.32
CA LEU A 261 15.31 24.37 -11.75
C LEU A 261 14.01 25.01 -12.21
N GLU A 262 14.12 26.02 -13.07
CA GLU A 262 13.00 26.69 -13.70
C GLU A 262 12.98 26.46 -15.23
N PRO A 263 11.81 26.46 -15.88
CA PRO A 263 11.74 26.47 -17.34
C PRO A 263 12.52 27.66 -17.93
N GLY A 264 13.45 27.37 -18.83
CA GLY A 264 14.36 28.34 -19.42
C GLY A 264 15.82 28.19 -18.96
N ASP A 265 16.07 27.53 -17.83
CA ASP A 265 17.43 27.25 -17.36
C ASP A 265 18.21 26.41 -18.38
N GLU A 266 19.49 26.74 -18.58
CA GLU A 266 20.41 25.92 -19.36
C GLU A 266 21.22 25.03 -18.43
N VAL A 267 21.20 23.72 -18.66
CA VAL A 267 21.87 22.73 -17.82
C VAL A 267 22.88 21.95 -18.65
N LEU A 268 24.12 21.84 -18.15
CA LEU A 268 25.14 20.98 -18.74
C LEU A 268 24.92 19.55 -18.23
N VAL A 269 24.85 18.60 -19.17
CA VAL A 269 24.77 17.17 -18.90
C VAL A 269 25.99 16.50 -19.52
N ARG A 270 26.86 15.92 -18.69
CA ARG A 270 28.10 15.27 -19.14
C ARG A 270 27.84 13.82 -19.59
N PRO A 271 28.76 13.21 -20.36
CA PRO A 271 28.70 11.79 -20.66
C PRO A 271 28.61 10.96 -19.38
N GLY A 272 27.67 10.02 -19.34
CA GLY A 272 27.39 9.18 -18.16
C GLY A 272 26.43 9.80 -17.13
N GLU A 273 26.04 11.06 -17.27
CA GLU A 273 25.08 11.71 -16.39
C GLU A 273 23.64 11.49 -16.86
N ARG A 274 22.70 11.51 -15.90
CA ARG A 274 21.28 11.50 -16.21
C ARG A 274 20.78 12.90 -16.48
N ILE A 275 19.85 13.01 -17.42
CA ILE A 275 19.21 14.28 -17.74
C ILE A 275 18.28 14.64 -16.56
N PRO A 276 18.43 15.82 -15.92
CA PRO A 276 17.73 16.13 -14.67
C PRO A 276 16.25 16.44 -14.86
N SER A 277 15.86 17.02 -15.99
CA SER A 277 14.46 17.35 -16.30
C SER A 277 14.20 17.40 -17.80
N ASP A 278 12.93 17.44 -18.20
CA ASP A 278 12.53 17.52 -19.61
C ASP A 278 12.99 18.84 -20.24
N GLY A 279 13.57 18.76 -21.43
CA GLY A 279 14.13 19.93 -22.11
C GLY A 279 14.39 19.73 -23.59
N ALA A 280 15.10 20.69 -24.17
CA ALA A 280 15.57 20.64 -25.56
C ALA A 280 17.08 20.92 -25.63
N VAL A 281 17.78 20.17 -26.47
CA VAL A 281 19.23 20.36 -26.69
C VAL A 281 19.46 21.71 -27.39
N VAL A 282 20.28 22.57 -26.79
CA VAL A 282 20.68 23.86 -27.38
C VAL A 282 22.12 23.86 -27.87
N SER A 283 22.96 22.96 -27.36
CA SER A 283 24.34 22.78 -27.82
C SER A 283 24.82 21.35 -27.56
N GLY A 284 25.72 20.86 -28.42
CA GLY A 284 26.27 19.51 -28.33
C GLY A 284 25.51 18.46 -29.15
N ALA A 285 26.09 17.27 -29.19
CA ALA A 285 25.50 16.07 -29.80
C ALA A 285 25.91 14.85 -28.97
N SER A 286 24.97 13.94 -28.73
CA SER A 286 25.20 12.74 -27.93
C SER A 286 24.11 11.69 -28.19
N ALA A 287 24.46 10.43 -27.95
CA ALA A 287 23.50 9.34 -27.86
C ALA A 287 22.87 9.31 -26.45
N VAL A 288 21.55 9.27 -26.38
CA VAL A 288 20.78 9.22 -25.12
C VAL A 288 20.03 7.90 -25.02
N ASP A 289 20.22 7.20 -23.91
CA ASP A 289 19.50 5.97 -23.60
C ASP A 289 18.11 6.29 -23.02
N GLU A 290 17.10 6.05 -23.83
CA GLU A 290 15.68 6.21 -23.49
C GLU A 290 14.99 4.86 -23.18
N SER A 291 15.75 3.78 -22.94
CA SER A 291 15.21 2.43 -22.70
C SER A 291 14.24 2.37 -21.52
N LEU A 292 14.45 3.19 -20.50
CA LEU A 292 13.57 3.30 -19.32
C LEU A 292 12.15 3.79 -19.66
N LEU A 293 11.97 4.52 -20.76
CA LEU A 293 10.69 5.10 -21.18
C LEU A 293 10.10 4.39 -22.39
N SER A 294 10.95 4.07 -23.37
CA SER A 294 10.55 3.48 -24.64
C SER A 294 10.57 1.96 -24.65
N GLY A 295 11.35 1.33 -23.76
CA GLY A 295 11.66 -0.11 -23.82
C GLY A 295 12.68 -0.48 -24.90
N GLU A 296 13.05 0.45 -25.78
CA GLU A 296 14.01 0.21 -26.85
C GLU A 296 15.44 0.29 -26.32
N SER A 297 16.25 -0.74 -26.61
CA SER A 297 17.63 -0.85 -26.10
C SER A 297 18.65 -0.03 -26.90
N LEU A 298 18.26 0.51 -28.06
CA LEU A 298 19.14 1.35 -28.88
C LEU A 298 19.02 2.82 -28.43
N PRO A 299 20.14 3.45 -28.01
CA PRO A 299 20.19 4.87 -27.73
C PRO A 299 19.76 5.71 -28.94
N VAL A 300 19.11 6.83 -28.65
CA VAL A 300 18.62 7.77 -29.66
C VAL A 300 19.63 8.91 -29.79
N GLU A 301 20.05 9.19 -31.02
CA GLU A 301 20.91 10.33 -31.34
C GLU A 301 20.18 11.65 -31.07
N LYS A 302 20.81 12.52 -30.28
CA LYS A 302 20.29 13.85 -29.93
C LYS A 302 21.24 14.92 -30.41
N ARG A 303 20.69 15.85 -31.19
CA ARG A 303 21.35 17.06 -31.71
C ARG A 303 20.57 18.30 -31.31
N VAL A 304 21.13 19.47 -31.58
CA VAL A 304 20.49 20.77 -31.32
C VAL A 304 19.06 20.80 -31.88
N GLY A 305 18.11 21.22 -31.05
CA GLY A 305 16.68 21.25 -31.35
C GLY A 305 15.91 19.98 -30.98
N ASN A 306 16.58 18.85 -30.70
CA ASN A 306 15.89 17.64 -30.26
C ASN A 306 15.45 17.73 -28.80
N ALA A 307 14.28 17.14 -28.51
CA ALA A 307 13.78 17.01 -27.16
C ALA A 307 14.50 15.88 -26.41
N VAL A 308 14.69 16.10 -25.11
CA VAL A 308 15.25 15.13 -24.16
C VAL A 308 14.33 15.02 -22.94
N THR A 309 14.33 13.85 -22.31
CA THR A 309 13.41 13.53 -21.21
C THR A 309 14.17 13.38 -19.90
N GLY A 310 13.61 13.86 -18.79
CA GLY A 310 14.21 13.69 -17.48
C GLY A 310 14.36 12.21 -17.09
N GLY A 311 15.48 11.85 -16.48
CA GLY A 311 15.82 10.50 -16.04
C GLY A 311 16.55 9.62 -17.07
N THR A 312 16.56 9.99 -18.35
CA THR A 312 17.32 9.26 -19.40
C THR A 312 18.82 9.46 -19.24
N LEU A 313 19.62 8.48 -19.68
CA LEU A 313 21.07 8.50 -19.49
C LEU A 313 21.76 9.07 -20.73
N ASN A 314 22.55 10.12 -20.54
CA ASN A 314 23.43 10.65 -21.57
C ASN A 314 24.67 9.75 -21.69
N GLN A 315 25.04 9.29 -22.89
CA GLN A 315 26.12 8.31 -23.04
C GLN A 315 27.44 8.90 -23.54
N SER A 316 27.46 9.50 -24.73
CA SER A 316 28.70 9.70 -25.49
C SER A 316 29.25 11.13 -25.43
N GLY A 317 28.43 12.14 -25.67
CA GLY A 317 28.83 13.55 -25.75
C GLY A 317 28.23 14.42 -24.65
N ALA A 318 28.81 15.61 -24.43
CA ALA A 318 28.23 16.60 -23.53
C ALA A 318 27.06 17.33 -24.22
N LEU A 319 25.96 17.50 -23.50
CA LEU A 319 24.77 18.21 -23.96
C LEU A 319 24.53 19.44 -23.09
N VAL A 320 24.17 20.56 -23.72
CA VAL A 320 23.54 21.68 -23.01
C VAL A 320 22.05 21.61 -23.32
N VAL A 321 21.25 21.47 -22.27
CA VAL A 321 19.81 21.27 -22.35
C VAL A 321 19.12 22.47 -21.75
N ARG A 322 18.23 23.10 -22.52
CA ARG A 322 17.32 24.12 -22.00
C ARG A 322 16.09 23.46 -21.41
N ILE A 323 15.84 23.68 -20.13
CA ILE A 323 14.72 23.07 -19.40
C ILE A 323 13.40 23.64 -19.90
N VAL A 324 12.42 22.75 -20.14
CA VAL A 324 11.07 23.11 -20.62
C VAL A 324 10.00 22.77 -19.59
N ARG A 325 10.16 21.66 -18.86
CA ARG A 325 9.23 21.25 -17.79
C ARG A 325 10.02 20.81 -16.57
N THR A 326 9.48 21.03 -15.38
CA THR A 326 10.07 20.63 -14.10
C THR A 326 9.02 20.01 -13.17
N GLY A 327 9.48 19.29 -12.14
CA GLY A 327 8.61 18.69 -11.13
C GLY A 327 7.52 17.77 -11.70
N ALA A 328 6.27 18.04 -11.30
CA ALA A 328 5.08 17.25 -11.66
C ALA A 328 4.74 17.28 -13.17
N ASP A 329 5.25 18.27 -13.91
CA ASP A 329 4.97 18.43 -15.35
C ASP A 329 5.91 17.61 -16.25
N THR A 330 6.92 16.95 -15.68
CA THR A 330 7.85 16.08 -16.42
C THR A 330 7.17 14.81 -16.92
N ALA A 331 7.67 14.23 -18.02
CA ALA A 331 7.11 13.00 -18.58
C ALA A 331 7.16 11.84 -17.58
N LEU A 332 8.28 11.69 -16.87
CA LEU A 332 8.45 10.66 -15.85
C LEU A 332 7.49 10.85 -14.67
N ALA A 333 7.29 12.08 -14.19
CA ALA A 333 6.33 12.37 -13.12
C ALA A 333 4.88 12.08 -13.56
N ARG A 334 4.51 12.39 -14.81
CA ARG A 334 3.19 12.03 -15.34
C ARG A 334 3.00 10.52 -15.50
N ILE A 335 4.03 9.80 -15.94
CA ILE A 335 4.00 8.33 -16.01
C ILE A 335 3.86 7.76 -14.60
N ALA A 336 4.65 8.24 -13.64
CA ALA A 336 4.56 7.83 -12.24
C ALA A 336 3.15 8.11 -11.68
N ALA A 337 2.60 9.31 -11.88
CA ALA A 337 1.24 9.66 -11.45
C ALA A 337 0.17 8.78 -12.12
N ALA A 338 0.30 8.48 -13.42
CA ALA A 338 -0.62 7.59 -14.13
C ALA A 338 -0.53 6.14 -13.62
N VAL A 339 0.68 5.65 -13.37
CA VAL A 339 0.92 4.32 -12.78
C VAL A 339 0.38 4.26 -11.36
N GLU A 340 0.60 5.29 -10.54
CA GLU A 340 0.04 5.39 -9.18
C GLU A 340 -1.48 5.46 -9.20
N ALA A 341 -2.09 6.21 -10.13
CA ALA A 341 -3.53 6.28 -10.32
C ALA A 341 -4.10 4.90 -10.73
N ALA A 342 -3.41 4.19 -11.62
CA ALA A 342 -3.79 2.84 -12.05
C ALA A 342 -3.64 1.81 -10.91
N GLN A 343 -2.53 1.85 -10.16
CA GLN A 343 -2.26 0.99 -8.99
C GLN A 343 -3.18 1.30 -7.80
N GLY A 344 -3.68 2.54 -7.70
CA GLY A 344 -4.66 2.97 -6.71
C GLY A 344 -6.06 2.39 -6.91
N SER A 345 -6.31 1.73 -8.04
CA SER A 345 -7.56 1.04 -8.30
C SER A 345 -7.65 -0.27 -7.50
N ARG A 346 -8.22 -0.13 -6.29
CA ARG A 346 -8.83 -1.15 -5.43
C ARG A 346 -8.32 -2.60 -5.59
N ALA A 347 -7.39 -3.02 -4.73
CA ALA A 347 -7.15 -4.45 -4.50
C ALA A 347 -8.46 -5.18 -4.07
N PRO A 348 -8.84 -6.32 -4.69
CA PRO A 348 -10.12 -6.98 -4.45
C PRO A 348 -10.30 -7.65 -3.07
N ILE A 349 -9.29 -8.28 -2.46
CA ILE A 349 -9.54 -9.23 -1.34
C ILE A 349 -9.58 -8.61 0.05
N ALA A 350 -9.00 -7.42 0.28
CA ALA A 350 -9.31 -6.68 1.52
C ALA A 350 -10.83 -6.40 1.64
N ARG A 351 -11.58 -6.52 0.54
CA ARG A 351 -13.04 -6.43 0.52
C ARG A 351 -13.74 -7.74 0.88
N LEU A 352 -13.11 -8.92 0.82
CA LEU A 352 -13.81 -10.17 1.11
C LEU A 352 -14.09 -10.30 2.61
N ALA A 353 -13.08 -10.14 3.47
CA ALA A 353 -13.28 -10.18 4.93
C ALA A 353 -14.22 -9.06 5.40
N ASP A 354 -14.07 -7.84 4.84
CA ASP A 354 -14.93 -6.70 5.15
C ASP A 354 -16.36 -6.89 4.63
N ARG A 355 -16.56 -7.46 3.42
CA ARG A 355 -17.89 -7.76 2.85
C ARG A 355 -18.58 -8.89 3.58
N ILE A 356 -17.85 -9.95 3.93
CA ILE A 356 -18.35 -11.03 4.78
C ILE A 356 -18.77 -10.42 6.11
N SER A 357 -17.92 -9.62 6.76
CA SER A 357 -18.25 -8.97 8.04
C SER A 357 -19.47 -8.05 7.94
N ALA A 358 -19.62 -7.29 6.85
CA ALA A 358 -20.75 -6.38 6.66
C ALA A 358 -22.11 -7.10 6.57
N VAL A 359 -22.14 -8.36 6.16
CA VAL A 359 -23.37 -9.19 6.13
C VAL A 359 -23.46 -10.08 7.38
N PHE A 360 -22.35 -10.70 7.76
CA PHE A 360 -22.25 -11.62 8.88
C PHE A 360 -22.58 -10.96 10.21
N VAL A 361 -22.09 -9.75 10.46
CA VAL A 361 -22.32 -9.05 11.75
C VAL A 361 -23.81 -8.74 11.97
N PRO A 362 -24.55 -8.11 11.03
CA PRO A 362 -25.99 -7.92 11.18
C PRO A 362 -26.78 -9.22 11.37
N VAL A 363 -26.41 -10.28 10.63
CA VAL A 363 -27.06 -11.59 10.75
C VAL A 363 -26.83 -12.19 12.14
N VAL A 364 -25.60 -12.16 12.65
CA VAL A 364 -25.28 -12.65 14.00
C VAL A 364 -26.02 -11.85 15.08
N LEU A 365 -26.08 -10.52 14.96
CA LEU A 365 -26.84 -9.68 15.89
C LEU A 365 -28.34 -10.03 15.86
N ALA A 366 -28.91 -10.27 14.68
CA ALA A 366 -30.29 -10.70 14.54
C ALA A 366 -30.52 -12.08 15.18
N ILE A 367 -29.64 -13.05 14.95
CA ILE A 367 -29.71 -14.37 15.57
C ILE A 367 -29.59 -14.27 17.09
N ALA A 368 -28.67 -13.45 17.62
CA ALA A 368 -28.52 -13.24 19.05
C ALA A 368 -29.76 -12.61 19.68
N ALA A 369 -30.36 -11.62 19.01
CA ALA A 369 -31.61 -10.98 19.46
C ALA A 369 -32.81 -11.94 19.41
N LEU A 370 -32.93 -12.72 18.34
CA LEU A 370 -33.97 -13.75 18.22
C LEU A 370 -33.79 -14.86 19.26
N THR A 371 -32.55 -15.25 19.55
CA THR A 371 -32.22 -16.22 20.60
C THR A 371 -32.63 -15.67 21.97
N ALA A 372 -32.27 -14.42 22.28
CA ALA A 372 -32.70 -13.76 23.52
C ALA A 372 -34.23 -13.75 23.63
N LEU A 373 -34.92 -13.33 22.57
CA LEU A 373 -36.38 -13.24 22.55
C LEU A 373 -37.05 -14.61 22.72
N ALA A 374 -36.59 -15.62 21.99
CA ALA A 374 -37.15 -16.97 22.08
C ALA A 374 -37.00 -17.56 23.48
N TRP A 375 -35.82 -17.44 24.10
CA TRP A 375 -35.60 -17.94 25.46
C TRP A 375 -36.36 -17.15 26.51
N PHE A 376 -36.52 -15.85 26.32
CA PHE A 376 -37.35 -15.01 27.18
C PHE A 376 -38.85 -15.40 27.10
N LEU A 377 -39.35 -15.74 25.90
CA LEU A 377 -40.74 -16.15 25.71
C LEU A 377 -41.03 -17.58 26.19
N VAL A 378 -40.06 -18.50 26.10
CA VAL A 378 -40.23 -19.91 26.50
C VAL A 378 -40.12 -20.10 28.02
N GLN A 379 -39.34 -19.27 28.72
CA GLN A 379 -39.23 -19.28 30.19
C GLN A 379 -39.50 -17.88 30.73
N PRO A 380 -40.77 -17.47 30.88
CA PRO A 380 -41.13 -16.15 31.42
C PRO A 380 -40.95 -16.00 32.95
N ASP A 381 -40.42 -17.02 33.63
CA ASP A 381 -40.09 -16.97 35.05
C ASP A 381 -38.99 -15.93 35.34
N GLY A 382 -38.75 -15.60 36.63
CA GLY A 382 -37.78 -14.57 37.05
C GLY A 382 -36.35 -14.76 36.51
N ASP A 383 -35.99 -16.01 36.19
CA ASP A 383 -34.68 -16.41 35.65
C ASP A 383 -34.58 -16.34 34.11
N GLY A 384 -35.70 -16.08 33.42
CA GLY A 384 -35.80 -16.07 31.96
C GLY A 384 -34.89 -15.05 31.30
N LEU A 385 -34.79 -13.86 31.91
CA LEU A 385 -33.93 -12.79 31.40
C LEU A 385 -32.44 -13.15 31.49
N ALA A 386 -32.01 -13.75 32.60
CA ALA A 386 -30.63 -14.16 32.80
C ALA A 386 -30.22 -15.25 31.79
N LYS A 387 -31.07 -16.27 31.60
CA LYS A 387 -30.83 -17.32 30.58
C LYS A 387 -30.87 -16.77 29.17
N ALA A 388 -31.84 -15.92 28.84
CA ALA A 388 -31.93 -15.28 27.52
C ALA A 388 -30.66 -14.49 27.19
N LEU A 389 -30.16 -13.72 28.16
CA LEU A 389 -28.92 -12.96 28.01
C LEU A 389 -27.71 -13.90 27.89
N GLU A 390 -27.58 -14.92 28.74
CA GLU A 390 -26.51 -15.93 28.65
C GLU A 390 -26.43 -16.55 27.25
N ARG A 391 -27.57 -17.01 26.70
CA ARG A 391 -27.62 -17.66 25.38
C ARG A 391 -27.31 -16.67 24.25
N ALA A 392 -27.79 -15.43 24.35
CA ALA A 392 -27.47 -14.39 23.37
C ALA A 392 -25.98 -14.02 23.40
N VAL A 393 -25.38 -13.87 24.58
CA VAL A 393 -23.94 -13.64 24.75
C VAL A 393 -23.15 -14.81 24.19
N ALA A 394 -23.55 -16.05 24.44
CA ALA A 394 -22.90 -17.23 23.88
C ALA A 394 -22.89 -17.21 22.34
N VAL A 395 -24.01 -16.82 21.70
CA VAL A 395 -24.08 -16.63 20.24
C VAL A 395 -23.10 -15.54 19.77
N LEU A 396 -23.02 -14.41 20.46
CA LEU A 396 -22.11 -13.32 20.09
C LEU A 396 -20.64 -13.71 20.25
N VAL A 397 -20.31 -14.43 21.32
CA VAL A 397 -18.95 -14.88 21.62
C VAL A 397 -18.51 -15.95 20.63
N ILE A 398 -19.34 -16.96 20.35
CA ILE A 398 -18.98 -18.07 19.45
C ILE A 398 -18.88 -17.62 17.99
N ALA A 399 -19.64 -16.60 17.60
CA ALA A 399 -19.63 -16.06 16.24
C ALA A 399 -18.38 -15.24 15.92
N CYS A 400 -17.52 -14.91 16.89
CA CYS A 400 -16.35 -14.07 16.65
C CYS A 400 -15.34 -14.77 15.71
N PRO A 401 -15.12 -14.29 14.47
CA PRO A 401 -14.31 -14.99 13.48
C PRO A 401 -12.82 -14.65 13.63
N CYS A 402 -12.25 -15.00 14.79
CA CYS A 402 -10.87 -14.63 15.16
C CYS A 402 -9.82 -15.09 14.12
N ALA A 403 -10.03 -16.27 13.51
CA ALA A 403 -9.12 -16.83 12.51
C ALA A 403 -9.26 -16.21 11.11
N LEU A 404 -10.44 -15.65 10.78
CA LEU A 404 -10.72 -15.11 9.45
C LEU A 404 -9.84 -13.90 9.13
N GLY A 405 -9.56 -13.06 10.14
CA GLY A 405 -8.66 -11.91 9.99
C GLY A 405 -7.19 -12.29 9.76
N LEU A 406 -6.78 -13.51 10.12
CA LEU A 406 -5.41 -13.99 9.99
C LEU A 406 -5.20 -14.85 8.74
N ALA A 407 -6.25 -15.48 8.22
CA ALA A 407 -6.16 -16.43 7.11
C ALA A 407 -5.49 -15.84 5.88
N THR A 408 -5.96 -14.67 5.40
CA THR A 408 -5.41 -14.04 4.19
C THR A 408 -3.97 -13.54 4.40
N PRO A 409 -3.63 -12.76 5.45
CA PRO A 409 -2.26 -12.30 5.64
C PRO A 409 -1.25 -13.44 5.80
N ALA A 410 -1.61 -14.53 6.50
CA ALA A 410 -0.74 -15.68 6.65
C ALA A 410 -0.49 -16.38 5.31
N ALA A 411 -1.55 -16.62 4.52
CA ALA A 411 -1.44 -17.24 3.21
C ALA A 411 -0.59 -16.39 2.24
N VAL A 412 -0.79 -15.07 2.23
CA VAL A 412 0.00 -14.14 1.41
C VAL A 412 1.47 -14.12 1.85
N ALA A 413 1.75 -14.07 3.16
CA ALA A 413 3.12 -14.04 3.66
C ALA A 413 3.90 -15.32 3.30
N VAL A 414 3.28 -16.49 3.47
CA VAL A 414 3.88 -17.77 3.09
C VAL A 414 4.01 -17.88 1.57
N GLY A 415 2.96 -17.51 0.83
CA GLY A 415 2.94 -17.59 -0.64
C GLY A 415 3.99 -16.69 -1.31
N THR A 416 4.13 -15.45 -0.84
CA THR A 416 5.17 -14.52 -1.30
C THR A 416 6.58 -14.99 -0.94
N GLY A 417 6.77 -15.54 0.27
CA GLY A 417 8.04 -16.16 0.67
C GLY A 417 8.44 -17.31 -0.24
N ARG A 418 7.49 -18.21 -0.53
CA ARG A 418 7.72 -19.33 -1.44
C ARG A 418 8.00 -18.88 -2.88
N ALA A 419 7.29 -17.87 -3.37
CA ALA A 419 7.53 -17.31 -4.69
C ALA A 419 8.96 -16.73 -4.82
N ALA A 420 9.48 -16.09 -3.78
CA ALA A 420 10.83 -15.55 -3.77
C ALA A 420 11.91 -16.65 -3.88
N GLU A 421 11.70 -17.79 -3.23
CA GLU A 421 12.57 -18.98 -3.39
C GLU A 421 12.59 -19.52 -4.83
N LEU A 422 11.54 -19.24 -5.60
CA LEU A 422 11.41 -19.60 -7.01
C LEU A 422 11.86 -18.47 -7.96
N GLY A 423 12.43 -17.38 -7.43
CA GLY A 423 12.86 -16.23 -8.23
C GLY A 423 11.73 -15.30 -8.69
N ILE A 424 10.52 -15.46 -8.14
CA ILE A 424 9.33 -14.65 -8.47
C ILE A 424 9.06 -13.66 -7.35
N LEU A 425 9.17 -12.37 -7.66
CA LEU A 425 9.02 -11.29 -6.67
C LEU A 425 7.66 -10.60 -6.83
N PHE A 426 6.72 -10.90 -5.93
CA PHE A 426 5.42 -10.22 -5.87
C PHE A 426 5.47 -8.94 -5.03
N LYS A 427 5.13 -7.81 -5.65
CA LYS A 427 5.07 -6.49 -4.99
C LYS A 427 3.71 -6.24 -4.32
N GLY A 428 3.41 -7.00 -3.28
CA GLY A 428 2.13 -6.88 -2.56
C GLY A 428 1.25 -8.12 -2.65
N GLY A 429 0.46 -8.38 -1.60
CA GLY A 429 -0.53 -9.47 -1.60
C GLY A 429 -1.58 -9.32 -2.69
N ALA A 430 -1.97 -8.09 -3.01
CA ALA A 430 -2.91 -7.79 -4.08
C ALA A 430 -2.41 -8.25 -5.47
N VAL A 431 -1.11 -8.14 -5.73
CA VAL A 431 -0.50 -8.57 -7.00
C VAL A 431 -0.45 -10.08 -7.09
N LEU A 432 -0.12 -10.76 -5.99
CA LEU A 432 -0.14 -12.22 -5.90
C LEU A 432 -1.53 -12.78 -6.22
N GLU A 433 -2.58 -12.15 -5.69
CA GLU A 433 -3.96 -12.54 -5.92
C GLU A 433 -4.43 -12.22 -7.34
N ALA A 434 -4.13 -11.02 -7.86
CA ALA A 434 -4.47 -10.64 -9.23
C ALA A 434 -3.81 -11.59 -10.24
N ALA A 435 -2.56 -12.00 -9.99
CA ALA A 435 -1.84 -12.97 -10.80
C ALA A 435 -2.57 -14.33 -10.89
N ALA A 436 -3.27 -14.75 -9.83
CA ALA A 436 -4.06 -15.99 -9.85
C ALA A 436 -5.26 -15.95 -10.80
N SER A 437 -5.70 -14.75 -11.19
CA SER A 437 -6.81 -14.54 -12.14
C SER A 437 -6.35 -14.20 -13.56
N VAL A 438 -5.03 -14.17 -13.83
CA VAL A 438 -4.50 -13.90 -15.16
C VAL A 438 -4.77 -15.09 -16.08
N ASP A 439 -5.46 -14.84 -17.18
CA ASP A 439 -5.73 -15.82 -18.24
C ASP A 439 -4.90 -15.56 -19.51
N THR A 440 -4.43 -14.33 -19.68
CA THR A 440 -3.75 -13.85 -20.88
C THR A 440 -2.47 -13.13 -20.48
N VAL A 441 -1.34 -13.54 -21.05
CA VAL A 441 -0.04 -12.90 -20.79
C VAL A 441 0.46 -12.25 -22.08
N PHE A 442 0.59 -10.93 -22.06
CA PHE A 442 1.27 -10.17 -23.11
C PHE A 442 2.73 -10.01 -22.69
N LEU A 443 3.65 -10.47 -23.54
CA LEU A 443 5.08 -10.41 -23.31
C LEU A 443 5.67 -9.32 -24.18
N ASP A 444 6.41 -8.39 -23.57
CA ASP A 444 7.25 -7.50 -24.32
C ASP A 444 8.36 -8.31 -25.02
N LYS A 445 8.79 -7.88 -26.19
CA LYS A 445 9.81 -8.61 -26.95
C LYS A 445 11.20 -8.27 -26.39
N THR A 446 11.53 -6.99 -26.38
CA THR A 446 12.90 -6.53 -26.13
C THR A 446 13.21 -6.59 -24.62
N GLY A 447 14.26 -7.31 -24.23
CA GLY A 447 14.67 -7.43 -22.81
C GLY A 447 13.79 -8.34 -21.94
N THR A 448 12.67 -8.84 -22.46
CA THR A 448 11.85 -9.89 -21.81
C THR A 448 11.98 -11.22 -22.55
N LEU A 449 11.67 -11.25 -23.86
CA LEU A 449 11.89 -12.44 -24.70
C LEU A 449 13.33 -12.51 -25.24
N THR A 450 13.99 -11.36 -25.40
CA THR A 450 15.35 -11.26 -25.95
C THR A 450 16.36 -10.84 -24.90
N LEU A 451 17.65 -11.08 -25.18
CA LEU A 451 18.77 -10.72 -24.30
C LEU A 451 19.00 -9.21 -24.14
N GLY A 452 18.29 -8.36 -24.90
CA GLY A 452 18.40 -6.89 -24.83
C GLY A 452 19.75 -6.33 -25.30
N LYS A 453 20.58 -7.15 -25.95
CA LYS A 453 21.89 -6.76 -26.49
C LYS A 453 21.99 -7.20 -27.95
N PRO A 454 22.34 -6.31 -28.88
CA PRO A 454 22.57 -6.69 -30.26
C PRO A 454 23.83 -7.56 -30.37
N GLU A 455 23.77 -8.57 -31.24
CA GLU A 455 24.89 -9.48 -31.54
C GLU A 455 25.01 -9.65 -33.05
N LEU A 456 26.25 -9.75 -33.56
CA LEU A 456 26.50 -10.01 -34.97
C LEU A 456 26.22 -11.48 -35.31
N VAL A 457 25.04 -11.75 -35.86
CA VAL A 457 24.60 -13.10 -36.25
C VAL A 457 25.14 -13.49 -37.62
N ASP A 458 24.84 -12.70 -38.65
CA ASP A 458 25.16 -13.03 -40.05
C ASP A 458 25.93 -11.91 -40.74
N THR A 459 26.74 -12.30 -41.73
CA THR A 459 27.51 -11.40 -42.59
C THR A 459 27.33 -11.83 -44.03
N PHE A 460 26.77 -10.95 -44.85
CA PHE A 460 26.53 -11.21 -46.27
C PHE A 460 27.45 -10.32 -47.10
N ALA A 461 28.50 -10.91 -47.67
CA ALA A 461 29.37 -10.22 -48.61
C ALA A 461 28.88 -10.42 -50.05
N LEU A 462 28.96 -9.36 -50.87
CA LEU A 462 28.77 -9.48 -52.31
C LEU A 462 29.93 -10.30 -52.90
N ALA A 463 29.69 -11.06 -53.97
CA ALA A 463 30.63 -12.05 -54.52
C ALA A 463 32.06 -11.54 -54.82
N SER A 464 32.24 -10.22 -54.97
CA SER A 464 33.53 -9.57 -55.20
C SER A 464 34.31 -9.21 -53.92
N VAL A 465 33.77 -9.47 -52.74
CA VAL A 465 34.37 -9.11 -51.45
C VAL A 465 34.43 -10.33 -50.54
N ASP A 466 35.63 -10.63 -50.04
CA ASP A 466 35.83 -11.66 -49.02
C ASP A 466 35.20 -11.22 -47.68
N GLU A 467 34.45 -12.13 -47.05
CA GLU A 467 33.67 -11.88 -45.85
C GLU A 467 34.57 -11.48 -44.66
N VAL A 468 35.73 -12.13 -44.53
CA VAL A 468 36.71 -11.81 -43.48
C VAL A 468 37.26 -10.40 -43.69
N ASN A 469 37.56 -10.02 -44.93
CA ASN A 469 38.02 -8.67 -45.26
C ASN A 469 36.94 -7.60 -45.10
N LEU A 470 35.68 -7.90 -45.40
CA LEU A 470 34.55 -7.01 -45.14
C LEU A 470 34.42 -6.74 -43.64
N LEU A 471 34.36 -7.80 -42.84
CA LEU A 471 34.19 -7.70 -41.40
C LEU A 471 35.39 -7.00 -40.74
N ARG A 472 36.60 -7.25 -41.23
CA ARG A 472 37.83 -6.55 -40.79
C ARG A 472 37.73 -5.03 -40.99
N ARG A 473 37.23 -4.58 -42.15
CA ARG A 473 37.09 -3.16 -42.46
C ARG A 473 35.98 -2.51 -41.65
N LEU A 474 34.83 -3.17 -41.53
CA LEU A 474 33.71 -2.70 -40.70
C LEU A 474 34.12 -2.54 -39.23
N ALA A 475 34.76 -3.55 -38.65
CA ALA A 475 35.24 -3.47 -37.27
C ALA A 475 36.31 -2.38 -37.05
N ALA A 476 37.09 -2.01 -38.08
CA ALA A 476 38.06 -0.94 -37.97
C ALA A 476 37.38 0.44 -37.92
N VAL A 477 36.34 0.65 -38.73
CA VAL A 477 35.55 1.90 -38.73
C VAL A 477 34.73 2.01 -37.45
N GLU A 478 34.03 0.95 -37.07
CA GLU A 478 33.10 0.94 -35.93
C GLU A 478 33.80 0.98 -34.57
N ARG A 479 35.12 0.73 -34.51
CA ARG A 479 35.89 0.77 -33.25
C ARG A 479 35.84 2.12 -32.55
N ALA A 480 35.73 3.20 -33.31
CA ALA A 480 35.67 4.56 -32.75
C ALA A 480 34.23 4.99 -32.39
N SER A 481 33.23 4.15 -32.69
CA SER A 481 31.82 4.41 -32.43
C SER A 481 31.38 3.74 -31.13
N GLU A 482 30.70 4.52 -30.28
CA GLU A 482 30.11 4.02 -29.03
C GLU A 482 28.71 3.43 -29.23
N HIS A 483 28.20 3.42 -30.48
CA HIS A 483 26.87 2.91 -30.79
C HIS A 483 26.77 1.39 -30.50
N PRO A 484 25.66 0.87 -29.91
CA PRO A 484 25.58 -0.55 -29.56
C PRO A 484 25.74 -1.52 -30.73
N LEU A 485 25.29 -1.14 -31.93
CA LEU A 485 25.53 -1.95 -33.14
C LEU A 485 27.01 -1.96 -33.54
N ALA A 486 27.72 -0.85 -33.36
CA ALA A 486 29.15 -0.76 -33.61
C ALA A 486 29.92 -1.72 -32.69
N ARG A 487 29.58 -1.69 -31.39
CA ARG A 487 30.11 -2.64 -30.41
C ARG A 487 29.82 -4.09 -30.78
N ALA A 488 28.59 -4.40 -31.18
CA ALA A 488 28.20 -5.75 -31.61
C ALA A 488 28.99 -6.23 -32.83
N ILE A 489 29.26 -5.34 -33.81
CA ILE A 489 30.08 -5.65 -34.99
C ILE A 489 31.53 -5.90 -34.60
N VAL A 490 32.11 -5.04 -33.75
CA VAL A 490 33.51 -5.17 -33.30
C VAL A 490 33.72 -6.43 -32.46
N GLU A 491 32.81 -6.73 -31.54
CA GLU A 491 32.83 -7.96 -30.74
C GLU A 491 32.65 -9.21 -31.62
N GLY A 492 31.69 -9.18 -32.55
CA GLY A 492 31.47 -10.25 -33.52
C GLY A 492 32.69 -10.53 -34.40
N ALA A 493 33.38 -9.49 -34.87
CA ALA A 493 34.62 -9.63 -35.63
C ALA A 493 35.74 -10.27 -34.80
N ARG A 494 35.89 -9.86 -33.54
CA ARG A 494 36.86 -10.44 -32.60
C ARG A 494 36.56 -11.91 -32.30
N ALA A 495 35.29 -12.25 -32.04
CA ALA A 495 34.87 -13.62 -31.74
C ALA A 495 35.15 -14.58 -32.92
N ARG A 496 35.09 -14.07 -34.16
CA ARG A 496 35.43 -14.82 -35.37
C ARG A 496 36.93 -14.82 -35.71
N GLY A 497 37.78 -14.29 -34.83
CA GLY A 497 39.24 -14.30 -34.99
C GLY A 497 39.76 -13.38 -36.10
N VAL A 498 38.98 -12.39 -36.52
CA VAL A 498 39.41 -11.43 -37.56
C VAL A 498 40.45 -10.48 -36.99
N ALA A 499 41.58 -10.34 -37.68
CA ALA A 499 42.68 -9.48 -37.24
C ALA A 499 42.28 -8.00 -37.21
N ASP A 500 42.72 -7.28 -36.18
CA ASP A 500 42.46 -5.85 -36.03
C ASP A 500 43.11 -5.05 -37.17
N ALA A 501 42.33 -4.16 -37.79
CA ALA A 501 42.81 -3.15 -38.71
C ALA A 501 42.72 -1.75 -38.09
N GLY A 502 43.61 -0.85 -38.51
CA GLY A 502 43.57 0.56 -38.13
C GLY A 502 42.61 1.36 -39.00
N CYS A 503 42.02 2.41 -38.43
CA CYS A 503 41.25 3.41 -39.13
C CYS A 503 41.85 4.79 -38.82
N THR A 504 41.97 5.63 -39.83
CA THR A 504 42.38 7.04 -39.71
C THR A 504 41.24 7.92 -40.22
N GLU A 505 41.09 9.12 -39.66
CA GLU A 505 40.05 10.10 -40.05
C GLU A 505 38.62 9.59 -39.86
N PHE A 506 38.33 8.98 -38.71
CA PHE A 506 36.95 8.60 -38.36
C PHE A 506 36.04 9.84 -38.31
N VAL A 507 34.90 9.74 -38.99
CA VAL A 507 33.82 10.74 -38.95
C VAL A 507 32.55 10.03 -38.52
N SER A 508 31.99 10.43 -37.38
CA SER A 508 30.64 10.03 -36.97
C SER A 508 29.65 10.84 -37.79
N VAL A 509 28.77 10.17 -38.56
CA VAL A 509 27.80 10.81 -39.47
C VAL A 509 26.42 10.90 -38.82
#